data_AF-A0A6N6T4Z7-F1
#
_entry.id   AF-A0A6N6T4Z7-F1
#
_cell.length_a   1.000
_cell.length_b   1.000
_cell.length_c   1.000
_cell.angle_alpha   90.00
_cell.angle_beta   90.00
_cell.angle_gamma   90.00
#
_symmetry.space_group_name_H-M   'P 1'
#
loop_
_entity.id
_entity.type
_entity.pdbx_description
1 polymer ?
#
loop_
_entity_poly.entity_id
_entity_poly.type
_entity_poly.pdbx_seq_one_letter_code
_entity_poly.pdbx_strand_id
1 'polypeptide(L)' 'MSIKAKLKERGKSLRGWALEHGYPPRTVQLVVQRWGQRTDRNPHGGIGRQIMAVLRHELGEE' A
#
# COMPACT_ATOMS: atom_id res chain seq x y z
N MET A 1 -5.84 1.72 -11.88
CA MET A 1 -4.86 2.78 -11.56
C MET A 1 -3.93 2.29 -10.45
N SER A 2 -2.62 2.58 -10.49
CA SER A 2 -1.66 2.07 -9.49
C SER A 2 -1.83 2.77 -8.13
N ILE A 3 -1.63 2.05 -7.02
CA ILE A 3 -1.60 2.60 -5.65
C ILE A 3 -0.71 3.84 -5.55
N LYS A 4 0.45 3.84 -6.23
CA LYS A 4 1.37 4.99 -6.24
C LYS A 4 0.76 6.24 -6.87
N ALA A 5 -0.02 6.07 -7.94
CA ALA A 5 -0.68 7.18 -8.62
C ALA A 5 -1.78 7.77 -7.73
N LYS A 6 -2.59 6.91 -7.11
CA LYS A 6 -3.65 7.33 -6.18
C LYS A 6 -3.14 8.06 -4.95
N LEU A 7 -2.02 7.60 -4.38
CA LEU A 7 -1.35 8.32 -3.29
C LEU A 7 -0.87 9.70 -3.76
N LYS A 8 -0.30 9.77 -4.96
CA LYS A 8 0.19 11.03 -5.53
C LYS A 8 -0.93 12.05 -5.77
N GLU A 9 -2.11 11.59 -6.23
CA GLU A 9 -3.31 12.44 -6.38
C GLU A 9 -3.77 13.03 -5.04
N ARG A 10 -3.49 12.34 -3.93
CA ARG A 10 -3.74 12.81 -2.56
C ARG A 10 -2.56 13.59 -1.95
N GLY A 11 -1.58 13.96 -2.76
CA GLY A 11 -0.39 14.70 -2.30
C GLY A 11 0.62 13.88 -1.49
N LYS A 12 0.46 12.55 -1.42
CA LYS A 12 1.34 11.66 -0.66
C LYS A 12 2.25 10.87 -1.58
N SER A 13 3.50 10.67 -1.15
CA SER A 13 4.38 9.68 -1.77
C SER A 13 4.26 8.35 -1.05
N LEU A 14 4.56 7.22 -1.72
CA LEU A 14 4.55 5.90 -1.08
C LEU A 14 5.52 5.83 0.12
N ARG A 15 6.64 6.55 0.04
CA ARG A 15 7.61 6.67 1.13
C ARG A 15 7.05 7.49 2.29
N GLY A 16 6.43 8.65 2.00
CA GLY A 16 5.79 9.50 3.02
C GLY A 16 4.70 8.74 3.76
N TRP A 17 3.81 8.09 3.01
CA TRP A 17 2.77 7.23 3.55
C TRP A 17 3.33 6.13 4.48
N ALA A 18 4.42 5.47 4.07
CA ALA A 18 5.05 4.44 4.87
C ALA A 18 5.57 4.99 6.22
N LEU A 19 6.22 6.15 6.19
CA LEU A 19 6.75 6.80 7.39
C LEU A 19 5.63 7.28 8.32
N GLU A 20 4.57 7.88 7.78
CA GLU A 20 3.39 8.31 8.54
C GLU A 20 2.73 7.15 9.30
N HIS A 21 2.74 5.94 8.71
CA HIS A 21 2.16 4.73 9.31
C HIS A 21 3.16 3.86 10.08
N GLY A 22 4.42 4.31 10.25
CA GLY A 22 5.44 3.57 11.00
C GLY A 22 5.96 2.31 10.28
N TYR A 23 5.73 2.17 8.98
CA TYR A 23 6.21 1.04 8.19
C TYR A 23 7.59 1.31 7.57
N PRO A 24 8.47 0.30 7.49
CA PRO A 24 9.71 0.43 6.73
C PRO A 24 9.40 0.69 5.24
N PRO A 25 9.91 1.78 4.62
CA PRO A 25 9.57 2.13 3.24
C PRO A 25 9.89 1.03 2.23
N ARG A 26 10.99 0.29 2.45
CA ARG A 26 11.40 -0.82 1.59
C ARG A 26 10.42 -1.99 1.65
N THR A 27 9.88 -2.28 2.83
CA THR A 27 8.85 -3.30 3.01
C THR A 27 7.57 -2.92 2.28
N VAL A 28 7.10 -1.67 2.45
CA VAL A 28 5.92 -1.15 1.75
C VAL A 28 6.10 -1.21 0.23
N GLN A 29 7.28 -0.82 -0.28
CA GLN A 29 7.58 -0.88 -1.72
C GLN A 29 7.48 -2.30 -2.26
N LEU A 30 8.07 -3.29 -1.59
CA LEU A 30 7.99 -4.71 -2.00
C LEU A 30 6.56 -5.24 -1.96
N VAL A 31 5.81 -4.88 -0.92
CA VAL A 31 4.40 -5.27 -0.77
C VAL A 31 3.56 -4.69 -1.90
N VAL A 32 3.66 -3.39 -2.17
CA VAL A 32 2.91 -2.73 -3.26
C VAL A 32 3.35 -3.24 -4.63
N GLN A 33 4.63 -3.54 -4.84
CA GLN A 33 5.11 -4.13 -6.09
C GLN A 33 4.52 -5.54 -6.30
N ARG A 34 4.45 -6.35 -5.24
CA ARG A 34 3.98 -7.75 -5.33
C ARG A 34 2.45 -7.88 -5.35
N TRP A 35 1.74 -6.98 -4.67
CA TRP A 35 0.30 -7.12 -4.41
C TRP A 35 -0.54 -5.94 -4.90
N GLY A 36 0.06 -4.76 -5.12
CA GLY A 36 -0.67 -3.54 -5.48
C GLY A 36 -1.26 -3.51 -6.88
N GLN A 37 -0.94 -4.49 -7.72
CA GLN A 37 -1.59 -4.70 -9.02
C GLN A 37 -2.53 -5.91 -9.04
N ARG A 38 -2.62 -6.67 -7.94
CA ARG A 38 -3.48 -7.86 -7.86
C ARG A 38 -4.85 -7.48 -7.30
N THR A 39 -5.88 -7.77 -8.07
CA THR A 39 -7.29 -7.67 -7.65
C THR A 39 -7.85 -9.02 -7.23
N ASP A 40 -7.22 -10.12 -7.64
CA ASP A 40 -7.68 -11.49 -7.41
C ASP A 40 -7.22 -12.07 -6.07
N ARG A 41 -6.12 -11.58 -5.50
CA ARG A 41 -5.47 -12.17 -4.31
C ARG A 41 -4.87 -11.11 -3.40
N ASN A 42 -4.97 -11.38 -2.10
CA ASN A 42 -4.33 -10.62 -1.04
C ASN A 42 -3.16 -11.40 -0.40
N PRO A 43 -2.24 -10.71 0.29
CA PRO A 43 -1.19 -11.36 1.05
C PRO A 43 -1.77 -12.32 2.09
N HIS A 44 -1.21 -13.53 2.20
CA HIS A 44 -1.74 -14.61 3.04
C HIS A 44 -1.49 -14.40 4.56
N GLY A 45 -1.11 -13.19 4.99
CA GLY A 45 -0.90 -12.84 6.40
C GLY A 45 0.26 -11.87 6.63
N GLY A 46 0.50 -11.55 7.91
CA GLY A 46 1.63 -10.73 8.37
C GLY A 46 1.56 -9.26 7.95
N ILE A 47 2.71 -8.59 8.00
CA ILE A 47 2.84 -7.14 7.75
C ILE A 47 2.38 -6.75 6.34
N GLY A 48 2.54 -7.65 5.35
CA GLY A 48 2.07 -7.40 3.99
C GLY A 48 0.54 -7.28 3.91
N ARG A 49 -0.19 -8.13 4.63
CA ARG A 49 -1.66 -8.05 4.72
C ARG A 49 -2.10 -6.76 5.39
N GLN A 50 -1.44 -6.39 6.49
CA GLN A 50 -1.72 -5.15 7.21
C GLN A 50 -1.48 -3.92 6.33
N ILE A 51 -0.32 -3.82 5.67
CA ILE A 51 0.02 -2.72 4.75
C ILE A 51 -1.04 -2.59 3.64
N MET A 52 -1.41 -3.70 2.99
CA MET A 52 -2.40 -3.66 1.91
C MET A 52 -3.80 -3.30 2.40
N ALA A 53 -4.20 -3.77 3.59
CA ALA A 53 -5.49 -3.42 4.17
C ALA A 53 -5.59 -1.93 4.48
N VAL A 54 -4.57 -1.36 5.14
CA VAL A 54 -4.53 0.08 5.45
C VAL A 54 -4.47 0.91 4.17
N LEU A 55 -3.65 0.52 3.18
CA LEU A 55 -3.59 1.21 1.89
C LEU A 55 -4.95 1.22 1.18
N ARG A 56 -5.63 0.07 1.08
CA ARG A 56 -6.93 -0.01 0.40
C ARG A 56 -8.00 0.78 1.15
N HIS A 57 -8.02 0.69 2.48
CA HIS A 57 -8.93 1.50 3.29
C HIS A 57 -8.68 3.01 3.08
N GLU A 58 -7.43 3.48 3.14
CA GLU A 58 -7.15 4.90 2.91
C GLU A 58 -7.61 5.30 1.51
N LEU A 59 -7.37 4.45 0.50
CA LEU A 59 -7.75 4.70 -0.88
C LEU A 59 -9.25 4.50 -1.19
N GLY A 60 -10.06 4.01 -0.24
CA GLY A 60 -11.50 3.76 -0.44
C GLY A 60 -11.82 2.56 -1.33
N GLU A 61 -10.94 1.55 -1.34
CA GLU A 61 -11.08 0.32 -2.14
C GLU A 61 -11.47 -0.91 -1.28
N GLU A 62 -12.45 -0.75 -0.40
CA GLU A 62 -12.95 -1.82 0.50
C GLU A 62 -13.41 -3.08 -0.25
#